data_AF-A0A8J6VWC0-F1
#
_entry.id   AF-A0A8J6VWC0-F1
#
_cell.length_a   1.000
_cell.length_b   1.000
_cell.length_c   1.000
_cell.angle_alpha   90.00
_cell.angle_beta   90.00
_cell.angle_gamma   90.00
#
_symmetry.space_group_name_H-M   'P 1'
#
loop_
_entity.id
_entity.type
_entity.pdbx_description
1 polymer ?
#
loop_
_entity_poly.entity_id
_entity_poly.type
_entity_poly.pdbx_seq_one_letter_code
_entity_poly.pdbx_strand_id
1 'polypeptide(L)'
;MNLLIPNVLVSAEDLNVDVSPSVNLFLQPAAKEALRRAIRARGGAVLSINSAYRTVAQQHMLRTFYEMGRSGISLAAKPGLSNHEDGLALDISVATPDNPDQDANFVAWRAALEAEGWDWLGLHDPFHFTYMGAGVRDDIGDIGVTAFQKLWNKQNPSDQITADSLFGPQTAARMNRSPAEGFKTTRLLKLVTPNLQGEDVRKVQQALVNAGFLSNNQVSGNYDAATEVAVKNFQDQKGLGKDGIVGPQTRKALGIAV
;
A
#
# COMPACT_ATOMS: atom_id res chain seq x y z
N MET A 1 -13.65 -8.78 9.05
CA MET A 1 -13.37 -7.36 9.34
C MET A 1 -12.13 -6.97 8.55
N ASN A 2 -12.13 -5.88 7.78
CA ASN A 2 -10.88 -5.36 7.22
C ASN A 2 -10.18 -4.63 8.36
N LEU A 3 -9.10 -5.23 8.89
CA LEU A 3 -8.31 -4.63 9.95
C LEU A 3 -7.50 -3.50 9.32
N LEU A 4 -7.95 -2.25 9.48
CA LEU A 4 -7.10 -1.10 9.18
C LEU A 4 -6.08 -1.01 10.32
N ILE A 5 -4.84 -1.37 10.02
CA ILE A 5 -3.72 -1.23 10.94
C ILE A 5 -3.01 0.07 10.56
N PRO A 6 -3.30 1.20 11.22
CA PRO A 6 -2.66 2.45 10.90
C PRO A 6 -1.14 2.33 11.10
N ASN A 7 -0.38 3.00 10.25
CA ASN A 7 1.09 3.06 10.29
C ASN A 7 1.79 1.70 10.18
N VAL A 8 1.16 0.71 9.53
CA VAL A 8 1.83 -0.57 9.20
C VAL A 8 3.02 -0.34 8.25
N LEU A 9 2.88 0.61 7.33
CA LEU A 9 3.93 1.11 6.45
C LEU A 9 3.94 2.64 6.50
N VAL A 10 5.13 3.22 6.46
CA VAL A 10 5.37 4.67 6.50
C VAL A 10 6.34 5.06 5.39
N SER A 11 6.10 6.20 4.74
CA SER A 11 7.05 6.73 3.74
C SER A 11 8.39 7.04 4.41
N ALA A 12 9.49 6.73 3.74
CA ALA A 12 10.86 7.10 4.14
C ALA A 12 11.49 8.16 3.23
N GLU A 13 10.69 8.84 2.41
CA GLU A 13 11.13 9.93 1.52
C GLU A 13 11.62 11.17 2.29
N ASP A 14 11.32 11.29 3.58
CA ASP A 14 11.85 12.34 4.47
C ASP A 14 13.31 12.08 4.90
N LEU A 15 13.88 10.93 4.55
CA LEU A 15 15.27 10.59 4.86
C LEU A 15 16.22 11.12 3.76
N ASN A 16 17.52 11.16 4.05
CA ASN A 16 18.52 11.59 3.06
C ASN A 16 18.84 10.46 2.07
N VAL A 17 17.94 10.23 1.13
CA VAL A 17 18.00 9.14 0.16
C VAL A 17 17.80 9.69 -1.26
N ASP A 18 18.34 8.97 -2.23
CA ASP A 18 18.12 9.20 -3.66
C ASP A 18 17.34 8.02 -4.23
N VAL A 19 16.15 8.30 -4.76
CA VAL A 19 15.22 7.29 -5.29
C VAL A 19 14.57 7.79 -6.58
N SER A 20 14.34 6.87 -7.52
CA SER A 20 13.52 7.19 -8.67
C SER A 20 12.02 7.25 -8.29
N PRO A 21 11.18 7.96 -9.06
CA PRO A 21 9.73 8.01 -8.82
C PRO A 21 9.01 6.65 -8.92
N SER A 22 9.68 5.60 -9.42
CA SER A 22 9.12 4.25 -9.51
C SER A 22 9.31 3.42 -8.24
N VAL A 23 10.10 3.91 -7.28
CA VAL A 23 10.32 3.24 -6.00
C VAL A 23 9.19 3.60 -5.04
N ASN A 24 8.45 2.60 -4.58
CA ASN A 24 7.52 2.79 -3.46
C ASN A 24 8.32 2.80 -2.16
N LEU A 25 8.87 3.96 -1.78
CA LEU A 25 9.72 4.09 -0.60
C LEU A 25 8.90 4.09 0.70
N PHE A 26 8.26 2.96 0.97
CA PHE A 26 7.57 2.67 2.21
C PHE A 26 8.30 1.55 2.94
N LEU A 27 8.38 1.69 4.26
CA LEU A 27 8.98 0.70 5.16
C LEU A 27 8.09 0.56 6.39
N GLN A 28 8.26 -0.53 7.13
CA GLN A 28 7.72 -0.57 8.49
C GLN A 28 8.38 0.50 9.38
N PRO A 29 7.68 1.06 10.38
CA PRO A 29 8.23 2.11 11.22
C PRO A 29 9.58 1.78 11.86
N ALA A 30 9.75 0.55 12.37
CA ALA A 30 11.01 0.09 12.97
C ALA A 30 12.16 0.07 11.95
N ALA A 31 11.90 -0.47 10.76
CA ALA A 31 12.86 -0.48 9.65
C ALA A 31 13.22 0.94 9.21
N LYS A 32 12.24 1.84 9.03
CA LYS A 32 12.50 3.25 8.70
C LYS A 32 13.41 3.93 9.73
N GLU A 33 13.16 3.72 11.02
CA GLU A 33 13.99 4.33 12.06
C GLU A 33 15.40 3.73 12.14
N ALA A 34 15.55 2.43 11.86
CA ALA A 34 16.87 1.82 11.67
C ALA A 34 17.63 2.44 10.48
N LEU A 35 16.96 2.60 9.33
CA LEU A 35 17.54 3.28 8.16
C LEU A 35 17.95 4.72 8.49
N ARG A 36 17.11 5.47 9.22
CA ARG A 36 17.42 6.83 9.68
C ARG A 36 18.71 6.87 10.50
N ARG A 37 18.93 5.90 11.41
CA ARG A 37 20.15 5.82 12.23
C ARG A 37 21.37 5.44 11.39
N ALA A 38 21.25 4.51 10.45
CA ALA A 38 22.33 4.15 9.54
C ALA A 38 22.79 5.35 8.68
N ILE A 39 21.84 6.13 8.13
CA ILE A 39 22.13 7.37 7.38
C ILE A 39 22.84 8.40 8.28
N ARG A 40 22.41 8.57 9.53
CA ARG A 40 23.07 9.47 10.49
C ARG A 40 24.49 9.01 10.83
N ALA A 41 24.71 7.71 10.99
CA ALA A 41 26.04 7.15 11.23
C ALA A 41 27.00 7.41 10.06
N ARG A 42 26.46 7.54 8.84
CA ARG A 42 27.19 7.95 7.64
C ARG A 42 27.34 9.46 7.49
N GLY A 43 27.18 10.22 8.57
CA GLY A 43 27.29 11.68 8.55
C GLY A 43 26.19 12.36 7.72
N GLY A 44 25.06 11.69 7.52
CA GLY A 44 24.01 12.15 6.62
C GLY A 44 24.40 12.04 5.15
N ALA A 45 25.23 11.09 4.75
CA ALA A 45 25.44 10.79 3.34
C ALA A 45 24.12 10.38 2.66
N VAL A 46 24.02 10.63 1.34
CA VAL A 46 22.85 10.23 0.55
C VAL A 46 22.96 8.74 0.22
N LEU A 47 21.93 7.96 0.55
CA LEU A 47 21.83 6.56 0.15
C LEU A 47 20.96 6.43 -1.11
N SER A 48 21.51 5.88 -2.18
CA SER A 48 20.73 5.56 -3.39
C SER A 48 20.00 4.23 -3.22
N ILE A 49 18.67 4.25 -3.29
CA ILE A 49 17.79 3.07 -3.14
C ILE A 49 17.11 2.79 -4.48
N ASN A 50 17.15 1.54 -4.94
CA ASN A 50 16.54 1.10 -6.20
C ASN A 50 15.23 0.30 -6.00
N SER A 51 15.02 -0.29 -4.81
CA SER A 51 13.79 -0.98 -4.45
C SER A 51 13.53 -0.92 -2.95
N ALA A 52 12.26 -0.92 -2.57
CA ALA A 52 11.79 -0.94 -1.20
C ALA A 52 10.47 -1.73 -1.15
N TYR A 53 9.40 -1.22 -0.55
CA TYR A 53 8.11 -1.89 -0.55
C TYR A 53 7.63 -2.24 -1.97
N ARG A 54 7.13 -3.47 -2.14
CA ARG A 54 6.57 -3.95 -3.40
C ARG A 54 5.20 -4.54 -3.13
N THR A 55 4.19 -4.11 -3.87
CA THR A 55 2.85 -4.71 -3.73
C THR A 55 2.83 -6.14 -4.27
N VAL A 56 1.87 -6.97 -3.84
CA VAL A 56 1.67 -8.32 -4.38
C VAL A 56 1.51 -8.36 -5.91
N ALA A 57 0.90 -7.32 -6.50
CA ALA A 57 0.77 -7.20 -7.95
C ALA A 57 2.13 -6.94 -8.62
N GLN A 58 2.95 -6.05 -8.05
CA GLN A 58 4.30 -5.81 -8.53
C GLN A 58 5.21 -7.04 -8.34
N GLN A 59 5.08 -7.77 -7.24
CA GLN A 59 5.82 -9.01 -7.03
C GLN A 59 5.39 -10.09 -8.04
N HIS A 60 4.10 -10.18 -8.35
CA HIS A 60 3.59 -11.09 -9.39
C HIS A 60 4.16 -10.76 -10.78
N MET A 61 4.25 -9.47 -11.13
CA MET A 61 4.90 -9.04 -12.38
C MET A 61 6.39 -9.40 -12.40
N LEU A 62 7.12 -9.12 -11.31
CA LEU A 62 8.54 -9.46 -11.20
C LEU A 62 8.76 -10.97 -11.33
N ARG A 63 7.97 -11.77 -10.61
CA ARG A 63 8.02 -13.23 -10.66
C ARG A 63 7.74 -13.76 -12.07
N THR A 64 6.79 -13.15 -12.78
CA THR A 64 6.49 -13.49 -14.17
C THR A 64 7.69 -13.23 -15.08
N PHE A 65 8.37 -12.09 -14.93
CA PHE A 65 9.58 -11.80 -15.71
C PHE A 65 10.75 -12.74 -15.38
N TYR A 66 10.95 -13.05 -14.11
CA TYR A 66 11.91 -14.06 -13.66
C TYR A 66 11.64 -15.42 -14.33
N GLU A 67 10.40 -15.92 -14.29
CA GLU A 67 10.03 -17.20 -14.89
C GLU A 67 10.17 -17.21 -16.43
N MET A 68 10.03 -16.05 -17.07
CA MET A 68 10.25 -15.87 -18.50
C MET A 68 11.72 -15.64 -18.88
N GLY A 69 12.65 -15.56 -17.92
CA GLY A 69 14.05 -15.23 -18.17
C GLY A 69 14.25 -13.82 -18.76
N ARG A 70 13.39 -12.87 -18.39
CA ARG A 70 13.41 -11.48 -18.89
C ARG A 70 14.04 -10.52 -17.90
N SER A 71 14.48 -9.38 -18.42
CA SER A 71 14.90 -8.21 -17.63
C SER A 71 16.10 -8.45 -16.69
N GLY A 72 16.89 -9.51 -16.92
CA GLY A 72 18.07 -9.82 -16.09
C GLY A 72 17.76 -10.21 -14.65
N ILE A 73 16.50 -10.56 -14.34
CA ILE A 73 16.08 -10.93 -12.99
C ILE A 73 16.56 -12.35 -12.70
N SER A 74 17.50 -12.49 -11.77
CA SER A 74 18.10 -13.77 -11.37
C SER A 74 17.39 -14.43 -10.19
N LEU A 75 16.63 -13.67 -9.40
CA LEU A 75 15.94 -14.13 -8.20
C LEU A 75 14.60 -13.40 -8.05
N ALA A 76 13.54 -14.16 -7.72
CA ALA A 76 12.25 -13.58 -7.35
C ALA A 76 11.47 -14.55 -6.45
N ALA A 77 11.13 -14.11 -5.25
CA ALA A 77 10.22 -14.85 -4.36
C ALA A 77 8.83 -15.02 -5.00
N LYS A 78 8.08 -16.02 -4.56
CA LYS A 78 6.66 -16.13 -4.91
C LYS A 78 5.88 -14.96 -4.27
N PRO A 79 4.84 -14.42 -4.93
CA PRO A 79 4.04 -13.37 -4.32
C PRO A 79 3.38 -13.84 -3.02
N GLY A 80 3.23 -12.91 -2.07
CA GLY A 80 2.86 -13.17 -0.68
C GLY A 80 4.02 -13.59 0.22
N LEU A 81 5.19 -13.93 -0.33
CA LEU A 81 6.35 -14.43 0.44
C LEU A 81 7.60 -13.55 0.30
N SER A 82 7.52 -12.42 -0.40
CA SER A 82 8.65 -11.50 -0.48
C SER A 82 8.69 -10.56 0.72
N ASN A 83 9.85 -10.46 1.37
CA ASN A 83 10.15 -9.43 2.38
C ASN A 83 9.99 -7.97 1.87
N HIS A 84 10.01 -7.73 0.55
CA HIS A 84 9.59 -6.43 -0.01
C HIS A 84 8.08 -6.20 0.15
N GLU A 85 7.25 -7.24 0.07
CA GLU A 85 5.81 -7.14 0.35
C GLU A 85 5.55 -6.86 1.82
N ASP A 86 6.50 -7.17 2.70
CA ASP A 86 6.44 -6.81 4.12
C ASP A 86 6.99 -5.41 4.44
N GLY A 87 7.56 -4.70 3.46
CA GLY A 87 8.21 -3.42 3.72
C GLY A 87 9.39 -3.53 4.68
N LEU A 88 10.06 -4.68 4.68
CA LEU A 88 11.27 -4.97 5.45
C LEU A 88 12.53 -4.98 4.60
N ALA A 89 12.39 -5.01 3.27
CA ALA A 89 13.50 -5.08 2.35
C ALA A 89 13.85 -3.73 1.71
N LEU A 90 15.15 -3.54 1.46
CA LEU A 90 15.73 -2.44 0.71
C LEU A 90 16.77 -2.99 -0.26
N ASP A 91 16.70 -2.55 -1.52
CA ASP A 91 17.74 -2.78 -2.50
C ASP A 91 18.47 -1.46 -2.77
N ILE A 92 19.78 -1.44 -2.58
CA ILE A 92 20.60 -0.23 -2.75
C ILE A 92 21.40 -0.24 -4.06
N SER A 93 21.71 0.93 -4.60
CA SER A 93 22.54 1.06 -5.79
C SER A 93 24.02 1.17 -5.43
N VAL A 94 24.89 0.49 -6.17
CA VAL A 94 26.36 0.55 -6.02
C VAL A 94 27.04 0.88 -7.35
N ALA A 95 28.25 1.42 -7.30
CA ALA A 95 29.00 1.79 -8.51
C ALA A 95 29.61 0.56 -9.22
N THR A 96 29.99 -0.48 -8.47
CA THR A 96 30.59 -1.71 -9.00
C THR A 96 29.71 -2.95 -8.73
N PRO A 97 28.61 -3.12 -9.47
CA PRO A 97 27.61 -4.16 -9.19
C PRO A 97 28.16 -5.59 -9.26
N ASP A 98 29.17 -5.84 -10.09
CA ASP A 98 29.79 -7.17 -10.24
C ASP A 98 30.72 -7.54 -9.07
N ASN A 99 31.14 -6.55 -8.27
CA ASN A 99 32.04 -6.76 -7.14
C ASN A 99 31.86 -5.68 -6.07
N PRO A 100 30.72 -5.69 -5.36
CA PRO A 100 30.36 -4.62 -4.44
C PRO A 100 31.33 -4.52 -3.24
N ASP A 101 32.00 -5.61 -2.87
CA ASP A 101 33.02 -5.61 -1.79
C ASP A 101 34.27 -4.78 -2.10
N GLN A 102 34.52 -4.43 -3.37
CA GLN A 102 35.59 -3.50 -3.75
C GLN A 102 35.14 -2.04 -3.75
N ASP A 103 33.84 -1.77 -3.66
CA ASP A 103 33.30 -0.42 -3.52
C ASP A 103 33.34 0.01 -2.05
N ALA A 104 34.31 0.86 -1.71
CA ALA A 104 34.47 1.38 -0.35
C ALA A 104 33.23 2.11 0.16
N ASN A 105 32.42 2.71 -0.72
CA ASN A 105 31.17 3.36 -0.33
C ASN A 105 30.10 2.32 0.00
N PHE A 106 29.98 1.25 -0.79
CA PHE A 106 29.09 0.13 -0.47
C PHE A 106 29.49 -0.54 0.84
N VAL A 107 30.76 -0.88 1.03
CA VAL A 107 31.24 -1.53 2.26
C VAL A 107 30.91 -0.70 3.50
N ALA A 108 31.04 0.63 3.40
CA ALA A 108 30.67 1.52 4.50
C ALA A 108 29.15 1.61 4.72
N TRP A 109 28.34 1.57 3.67
CA TRP A 109 26.88 1.50 3.78
C TRP A 109 26.40 0.17 4.36
N ARG A 110 26.95 -0.96 3.90
CA ARG A 110 26.69 -2.29 4.47
C ARG A 110 26.96 -2.28 5.98
N ALA A 111 28.14 -1.85 6.39
CA ALA A 111 28.51 -1.81 7.81
C ALA A 111 27.55 -0.93 8.65
N ALA A 112 27.14 0.23 8.12
CA ALA A 112 26.19 1.12 8.79
C ALA A 112 24.78 0.53 8.90
N LEU A 113 24.33 -0.20 7.88
CA LEU A 113 23.04 -0.87 7.84
C LEU A 113 23.02 -2.09 8.79
N GLU A 114 24.05 -2.94 8.73
CA GLU A 114 24.21 -4.12 9.59
C GLU A 114 24.24 -3.74 11.08
N ALA A 115 24.93 -2.64 11.42
CA ALA A 115 24.96 -2.09 12.78
C ALA A 115 23.55 -1.71 13.31
N GLU A 116 22.60 -1.48 12.42
CA GLU A 116 21.22 -1.09 12.73
C GLU A 116 20.21 -2.23 12.51
N GLY A 117 20.68 -3.47 12.33
CA GLY A 117 19.84 -4.67 12.23
C GLY A 117 19.34 -4.99 10.82
N TRP A 118 19.98 -4.46 9.79
CA TRP A 118 19.74 -4.86 8.41
C TRP A 118 20.69 -5.98 7.99
N ASP A 119 20.14 -7.15 7.69
CA ASP A 119 20.89 -8.31 7.24
C ASP A 119 21.12 -8.25 5.73
N TRP A 120 22.39 -8.38 5.31
CA TRP A 120 22.77 -8.39 3.91
C TRP A 120 22.74 -9.81 3.34
N LEU A 121 22.08 -10.02 2.20
CA LEU A 121 21.90 -11.36 1.61
C LEU A 121 23.17 -11.91 0.95
N GLY A 122 24.25 -11.11 0.91
CA GLY A 122 25.54 -11.52 0.36
C GLY A 122 25.54 -11.52 -1.17
N LEU A 123 26.56 -12.16 -1.76
CA LEU A 123 26.79 -12.13 -3.21
C LEU A 123 25.71 -12.81 -4.06
N HIS A 124 24.78 -13.55 -3.45
CA HIS A 124 23.63 -14.11 -4.15
C HIS A 124 22.61 -13.03 -4.54
N ASP A 125 22.47 -12.01 -3.69
CA ASP A 125 21.68 -10.81 -3.95
C ASP A 125 22.42 -9.59 -3.36
N PRO A 126 23.44 -9.09 -4.07
CA PRO A 126 24.43 -8.17 -3.51
C PRO A 126 23.89 -6.82 -3.07
N PHE A 127 22.68 -6.45 -3.51
CA PHE A 127 22.07 -5.16 -3.24
C PHE A 127 21.00 -5.22 -2.15
N HIS A 128 20.55 -6.43 -1.81
CA HIS A 128 19.41 -6.66 -0.95
C HIS A 128 19.80 -6.65 0.52
N PHE A 129 19.05 -5.88 1.30
CA PHE A 129 19.07 -5.85 2.74
C PHE A 129 17.68 -6.14 3.31
N THR A 130 17.60 -6.97 4.35
CA THR A 130 16.35 -7.23 5.09
C THR A 130 16.49 -6.74 6.52
N TYR A 131 15.57 -5.90 6.99
CA TYR A 131 15.53 -5.52 8.40
C TYR A 131 15.04 -6.70 9.26
N MET A 132 15.90 -7.14 10.18
CA MET A 132 15.67 -8.29 11.07
C MET A 132 15.50 -7.89 12.53
N GLY A 133 15.38 -6.59 12.82
CA GLY A 133 15.17 -6.08 14.17
C GLY A 133 13.75 -6.31 14.69
N ALA A 134 13.55 -6.04 15.98
CA ALA A 134 12.25 -6.22 16.65
C ALA A 134 11.21 -5.15 16.24
N GLY A 135 9.95 -5.40 16.60
CA GLY A 135 8.85 -4.45 16.36
C GLY A 135 8.31 -4.47 14.94
N VAL A 136 8.52 -5.59 14.24
CA VAL A 136 8.09 -5.81 12.86
C VAL A 136 6.97 -6.83 12.76
N ARG A 137 6.36 -6.88 11.58
CA ARG A 137 5.37 -7.88 11.17
C ARG A 137 5.83 -8.58 9.90
N ASP A 138 5.50 -9.84 9.75
CA ASP A 138 5.77 -10.66 8.56
C ASP A 138 4.47 -11.11 7.86
N ASP A 139 3.33 -10.52 8.25
CA ASP A 139 2.00 -10.86 7.74
C ASP A 139 1.47 -9.87 6.68
N ILE A 140 2.26 -8.88 6.26
CA ILE A 140 1.79 -7.81 5.37
C ILE A 140 1.65 -8.35 3.94
N GLY A 141 2.56 -9.20 3.48
CA GLY A 141 2.43 -9.95 2.23
C GLY A 141 1.12 -10.73 2.17
N ASP A 142 0.83 -11.53 3.21
CA ASP A 142 -0.41 -12.29 3.38
C ASP A 142 -1.66 -11.40 3.35
N ILE A 143 -1.62 -10.26 4.06
CA ILE A 143 -2.69 -9.26 4.05
C ILE A 143 -2.89 -8.72 2.62
N GLY A 144 -1.81 -8.47 1.88
CA GLY A 144 -1.83 -8.04 0.48
C GLY A 144 -2.51 -9.06 -0.43
N VAL A 145 -2.17 -10.34 -0.31
CA VAL A 145 -2.82 -11.43 -1.05
C VAL A 145 -4.31 -11.52 -0.73
N THR A 146 -4.66 -11.54 0.56
CA THR A 146 -6.05 -11.58 1.01
C THR A 146 -6.84 -10.36 0.54
N ALA A 147 -6.24 -9.17 0.55
CA ALA A 147 -6.87 -7.95 0.06
C ALA A 147 -7.20 -8.04 -1.43
N PHE A 148 -6.27 -8.55 -2.24
CA PHE A 148 -6.52 -8.81 -3.65
C PHE A 148 -7.64 -9.84 -3.87
N GLN A 149 -7.61 -10.98 -3.18
CA GLN A 149 -8.63 -12.03 -3.32
C GLN A 149 -10.03 -11.48 -2.99
N LYS A 150 -10.17 -10.71 -1.91
CA LYS A 150 -11.43 -10.04 -1.54
C LYS A 150 -11.86 -8.99 -2.57
N LEU A 151 -10.92 -8.20 -3.08
CA LEU A 151 -11.20 -7.20 -4.11
C LEU A 151 -11.71 -7.85 -5.39
N TRP A 152 -11.05 -8.93 -5.83
CA TRP A 152 -11.47 -9.72 -6.98
C TRP A 152 -12.91 -10.21 -6.82
N ASN A 153 -13.23 -10.87 -5.70
CA ASN A 153 -14.56 -11.41 -5.44
C ASN A 153 -15.65 -10.34 -5.40
N LYS A 154 -15.31 -9.15 -4.88
CA LYS A 154 -16.23 -8.02 -4.86
C LYS A 154 -16.55 -7.53 -6.28
N GLN A 155 -15.55 -7.51 -7.16
CA GLN A 155 -15.68 -6.97 -8.52
C GLN A 155 -16.17 -8.03 -9.52
N ASN A 156 -16.07 -9.32 -9.17
CA ASN A 156 -16.42 -10.46 -10.01
C ASN A 156 -17.30 -11.45 -9.24
N PRO A 157 -18.57 -11.11 -8.95
CA PRO A 157 -19.43 -11.92 -8.09
C PRO A 157 -19.75 -13.32 -8.65
N SER A 158 -19.60 -13.52 -9.96
CA SER A 158 -19.79 -14.82 -10.64
C SER A 158 -18.51 -15.65 -10.79
N ASP A 159 -17.35 -15.13 -10.38
CA ASP A 159 -16.04 -15.77 -10.53
C ASP A 159 -15.22 -15.60 -9.26
N GLN A 160 -15.74 -16.12 -8.14
CA GLN A 160 -15.11 -15.97 -6.84
C GLN A 160 -13.98 -16.98 -6.61
N ILE A 161 -12.98 -16.57 -5.84
CA ILE A 161 -11.88 -17.39 -5.34
C ILE A 161 -11.85 -17.39 -3.81
N THR A 162 -11.25 -18.40 -3.19
CA THR A 162 -11.05 -18.42 -1.73
C THR A 162 -10.16 -17.25 -1.29
N ALA A 163 -10.50 -16.60 -0.18
CA ALA A 163 -9.67 -15.59 0.45
C ALA A 163 -8.90 -16.20 1.63
N ASP A 164 -7.77 -16.83 1.34
CA ASP A 164 -6.98 -17.67 2.24
C ASP A 164 -5.53 -17.19 2.45
N SER A 165 -5.17 -16.00 1.95
CA SER A 165 -3.81 -15.46 1.91
C SER A 165 -2.82 -16.23 1.05
N LEU A 166 -3.20 -17.35 0.42
CA LEU A 166 -2.30 -18.14 -0.41
C LEU A 166 -2.29 -17.63 -1.84
N PHE A 167 -1.10 -17.25 -2.35
CA PHE A 167 -0.94 -16.88 -3.75
C PHE A 167 -0.80 -18.11 -4.66
N GLY A 168 -1.90 -18.85 -4.83
CA GLY A 168 -1.97 -20.03 -5.68
C GLY A 168 -2.27 -19.72 -7.16
N PRO A 169 -2.32 -20.75 -8.04
CA PRO A 169 -2.63 -20.59 -9.46
C PRO A 169 -3.96 -19.88 -9.74
N GLN A 170 -4.98 -20.07 -8.87
CA GLN A 170 -6.25 -19.38 -9.01
C GLN A 170 -6.07 -17.86 -8.83
N THR A 171 -5.39 -17.43 -7.77
CA THR A 171 -5.09 -16.02 -7.50
C THR A 171 -4.25 -15.40 -8.60
N ALA A 172 -3.19 -16.09 -9.06
CA ALA A 172 -2.35 -15.63 -10.16
C ALA A 172 -3.15 -15.42 -11.46
N ALA A 173 -4.03 -16.36 -11.83
CA ALA A 173 -4.86 -16.24 -13.03
C ALA A 173 -5.80 -15.02 -12.98
N ARG A 174 -6.30 -14.68 -11.80
CA ARG A 174 -7.16 -13.50 -11.59
C ARG A 174 -6.34 -12.21 -11.56
N MET A 175 -5.12 -12.23 -11.01
CA MET A 175 -4.20 -11.10 -11.08
C MET A 175 -3.89 -10.74 -12.54
N ASN A 176 -3.63 -11.75 -13.39
CA ASN A 176 -3.42 -11.55 -14.83
C ASN A 176 -4.62 -10.98 -15.59
N ARG A 177 -5.84 -11.20 -15.10
CA ARG A 177 -7.09 -10.66 -15.68
C ARG A 177 -7.50 -9.32 -15.08
N SER A 178 -6.78 -8.84 -14.06
CA SER A 178 -7.14 -7.59 -13.38
C SER A 178 -6.84 -6.39 -14.29
N PRO A 179 -7.68 -5.34 -14.30
CA PRO A 179 -7.43 -4.16 -15.11
C PRO A 179 -6.15 -3.45 -14.66
N ALA A 180 -5.27 -3.09 -15.61
CA ALA A 180 -4.02 -2.39 -15.32
C ALA A 180 -4.25 -1.03 -14.64
N GLU A 181 -5.34 -0.34 -15.01
CA GLU A 181 -5.77 0.94 -14.41
C GLU A 181 -6.49 0.76 -13.05
N GLY A 182 -6.52 -0.47 -12.53
CA GLY A 182 -7.23 -0.83 -11.32
C GLY A 182 -8.73 -1.06 -11.51
N PHE A 183 -9.34 -1.69 -10.50
CA PHE A 183 -10.78 -1.89 -10.47
C PHE A 183 -11.50 -0.56 -10.24
N LYS A 184 -12.66 -0.37 -10.88
CA LYS A 184 -13.49 0.81 -10.64
C LYS A 184 -13.84 0.91 -9.16
N THR A 185 -13.51 2.05 -8.56
CA THR A 185 -13.86 2.35 -7.17
C THR A 185 -14.97 3.38 -7.14
N THR A 186 -15.88 3.23 -6.18
CA THR A 186 -16.87 4.24 -5.88
C THR A 186 -16.18 5.39 -5.16
N ARG A 187 -16.16 6.58 -5.77
CA ARG A 187 -15.47 7.74 -5.20
C ARG A 187 -15.98 8.05 -3.79
N LEU A 188 -15.06 8.45 -2.91
CA LEU A 188 -15.39 8.99 -1.59
C LEU A 188 -16.03 10.36 -1.77
N LEU A 189 -17.20 10.58 -1.18
CA LEU A 189 -17.81 11.91 -1.19
C LEU A 189 -17.44 12.64 0.08
N LYS A 190 -16.83 13.82 -0.07
CA LYS A 190 -16.41 14.68 1.02
C LYS A 190 -16.42 16.13 0.53
N LEU A 191 -16.37 17.07 1.46
CA LEU A 191 -16.26 18.48 1.12
C LEU A 191 -14.87 18.75 0.52
N VAL A 192 -14.85 19.31 -0.70
CA VAL A 192 -13.63 19.71 -1.42
C VAL A 192 -13.94 20.98 -2.23
N THR A 193 -12.93 21.62 -2.81
CA THR A 193 -13.11 22.82 -3.65
C THR A 193 -12.60 22.55 -5.07
N PRO A 194 -13.43 22.69 -6.12
CA PRO A 194 -14.88 22.92 -6.08
C PRO A 194 -15.63 21.71 -5.52
N ASN A 195 -16.83 21.94 -4.94
CA ASN A 195 -17.63 20.85 -4.35
C ASN A 195 -17.83 19.69 -5.32
N LEU A 196 -17.83 18.46 -4.81
CA LEU A 196 -18.21 17.29 -5.60
C LEU A 196 -19.68 17.42 -6.01
N GLN A 197 -19.96 17.19 -7.29
CA GLN A 197 -21.32 17.22 -7.83
C GLN A 197 -21.64 15.89 -8.50
N GLY A 198 -22.91 15.51 -8.52
CA GLY A 198 -23.37 14.35 -9.28
C GLY A 198 -24.55 13.61 -8.66
N GLU A 199 -25.04 12.61 -9.40
CA GLU A 199 -26.18 11.81 -8.99
C GLU A 199 -25.88 10.93 -7.77
N ASP A 200 -24.63 10.53 -7.57
CA ASP A 200 -24.19 9.82 -6.38
C ASP A 200 -24.25 10.69 -5.11
N VAL A 201 -24.02 12.00 -5.22
CA VAL A 201 -24.25 12.97 -4.14
C VAL A 201 -25.73 13.13 -3.86
N ARG A 202 -26.56 13.26 -4.91
CA ARG A 202 -28.02 13.39 -4.78
C ARG A 202 -28.63 12.18 -4.07
N LYS A 203 -28.21 10.96 -4.42
CA LYS A 203 -28.62 9.72 -3.75
C LYS A 203 -28.28 9.71 -2.26
N VAL A 204 -27.10 10.20 -1.89
CA VAL A 204 -26.70 10.30 -0.49
C VAL A 204 -27.52 11.34 0.25
N GLN A 205 -27.71 12.53 -0.32
CA GLN A 205 -28.57 13.56 0.26
C GLN A 205 -29.99 13.04 0.46
N GLN A 206 -30.56 12.32 -0.51
CA GLN A 206 -31.88 11.72 -0.38
C GLN A 206 -31.93 10.66 0.73
N ALA A 207 -30.90 9.82 0.86
CA ALA A 207 -30.83 8.85 1.95
C ALA A 207 -30.70 9.53 3.32
N LEU A 208 -29.97 10.64 3.41
CA LEU A 208 -29.87 11.46 4.63
C LEU A 208 -31.21 12.14 4.97
N VAL A 209 -31.96 12.58 3.96
CA VAL A 209 -33.34 13.08 4.15
C VAL A 209 -34.22 11.98 4.73
N ASN A 210 -34.19 10.78 4.14
CA ASN A 210 -34.98 9.64 4.62
C ASN A 210 -34.57 9.19 6.03
N ALA A 211 -33.30 9.40 6.40
CA ALA A 211 -32.78 9.13 7.73
C ALA A 211 -33.00 10.28 8.74
N GLY A 212 -33.56 11.41 8.33
CA GLY A 212 -33.85 12.56 9.19
C GLY A 212 -32.67 13.49 9.49
N PHE A 213 -31.58 13.40 8.71
CA PHE A 213 -30.35 14.19 8.89
C PHE A 213 -30.24 15.39 7.96
N LEU A 214 -31.11 15.48 6.95
CA LEU A 214 -31.11 16.54 5.96
C LEU A 214 -32.55 16.89 5.58
N SER A 215 -32.80 18.13 5.16
CA SER A 215 -34.13 18.54 4.67
C SER A 215 -34.25 18.33 3.16
N ASN A 216 -35.46 18.02 2.67
CA ASN A 216 -35.69 17.70 1.26
C ASN A 216 -35.30 18.83 0.29
N ASN A 217 -35.39 20.09 0.74
CA ASN A 217 -34.96 21.26 -0.04
C ASN A 217 -33.43 21.44 -0.13
N GLN A 218 -32.65 20.63 0.57
CA GLN A 218 -31.18 20.65 0.55
C GLN A 218 -30.60 19.59 -0.42
N VAL A 219 -31.44 18.85 -1.13
CA VAL A 219 -31.03 17.83 -2.12
C VAL A 219 -30.61 18.52 -3.43
N SER A 220 -29.40 19.09 -3.44
CA SER A 220 -28.85 19.86 -4.56
C SER A 220 -28.12 19.00 -5.59
N GLY A 221 -27.59 17.84 -5.19
CA GLY A 221 -26.59 17.08 -5.95
C GLY A 221 -25.17 17.63 -5.79
N ASN A 222 -24.95 18.62 -4.90
CA ASN A 222 -23.65 19.19 -4.57
C ASN A 222 -23.27 18.84 -3.12
N TYR A 223 -22.07 18.30 -2.91
CA TYR A 223 -21.58 17.95 -1.59
C TYR A 223 -21.05 19.21 -0.90
N ASP A 224 -21.96 19.95 -0.29
CA ASP A 224 -21.70 21.22 0.39
C ASP A 224 -21.49 21.04 1.90
N ALA A 225 -21.25 22.15 2.60
CA ALA A 225 -21.03 22.14 4.05
C ALA A 225 -22.25 21.60 4.83
N ALA A 226 -23.47 21.85 4.36
CA ALA A 226 -24.68 21.31 4.99
C ALA A 226 -24.73 19.78 4.86
N THR A 227 -24.36 19.25 3.69
CA THR A 227 -24.24 17.81 3.45
C THR A 227 -23.17 17.18 4.35
N GLU A 228 -22.00 17.81 4.47
CA GLU A 228 -20.93 17.31 5.36
C GLU A 228 -21.39 17.23 6.82
N VAL A 229 -22.06 18.27 7.33
CA VAL A 229 -22.62 18.28 8.70
C VAL A 229 -23.66 17.18 8.88
N ALA A 230 -24.57 16.99 7.92
CA ALA A 230 -25.55 15.92 7.95
C ALA A 230 -24.89 14.52 7.98
N VAL A 231 -23.83 14.32 7.17
CA VAL A 231 -23.06 13.07 7.16
C VAL A 231 -22.36 12.85 8.49
N LYS A 232 -21.70 13.86 9.06
CA LYS A 232 -21.06 13.76 10.38
C LYS A 232 -22.07 13.38 11.47
N ASN A 233 -23.24 13.99 11.48
CA ASN A 233 -24.30 13.67 12.46
C ASN A 233 -24.86 12.26 12.26
N PHE A 234 -25.05 11.84 11.01
CA PHE A 234 -25.47 10.47 10.69
C PHE A 234 -24.43 9.44 11.14
N GLN A 235 -23.16 9.67 10.83
CA GLN A 235 -22.06 8.82 11.24
C GLN A 235 -22.01 8.66 12.76
N ASP A 236 -22.13 9.78 13.50
CA ASP A 236 -22.19 9.81 14.96
C ASP A 236 -23.34 8.92 15.49
N GLN A 237 -24.55 9.09 14.97
CA GLN A 237 -25.72 8.28 15.38
C GLN A 237 -25.55 6.79 15.07
N LYS A 238 -24.80 6.45 14.01
CA LYS A 238 -24.54 5.05 13.61
C LYS A 238 -23.29 4.45 14.25
N GLY A 239 -22.59 5.18 15.12
CA GLY A 239 -21.34 4.73 15.74
C GLY A 239 -20.20 4.56 14.73
N LEU A 240 -20.21 5.33 13.64
CA LEU A 240 -19.16 5.38 12.63
C LEU A 240 -18.18 6.52 12.92
N GLY A 241 -17.00 6.50 12.27
CA GLY A 241 -16.07 7.63 12.31
C GLY A 241 -16.72 8.91 11.79
N LYS A 242 -16.73 9.97 12.61
CA LYS A 242 -17.36 11.28 12.33
C LYS A 242 -16.45 12.17 11.46
N ASP A 243 -16.04 11.66 10.31
CA ASP A 243 -15.11 12.35 9.41
C ASP A 243 -15.81 13.20 8.33
N GLY A 244 -17.13 13.03 8.15
CA GLY A 244 -17.87 13.71 7.09
C GLY A 244 -17.58 13.15 5.70
N ILE A 245 -17.04 11.93 5.61
CA ILE A 245 -16.70 11.25 4.37
C ILE A 245 -17.69 10.11 4.13
N VAL A 246 -18.34 10.14 2.96
CA VAL A 246 -19.24 9.08 2.51
C VAL A 246 -18.43 7.99 1.81
N GLY A 247 -17.80 7.15 2.64
CA GLY A 247 -17.14 5.92 2.23
C GLY A 247 -18.07 4.69 2.20
N PRO A 248 -17.53 3.49 1.94
CA PRO A 248 -18.31 2.26 1.87
C PRO A 248 -19.14 1.95 3.12
N GLN A 249 -18.62 2.25 4.32
CA GLN A 249 -19.34 2.03 5.58
C GLN A 249 -20.54 2.98 5.71
N THR A 250 -20.35 4.27 5.43
CA THR A 250 -21.43 5.27 5.42
C THR A 250 -22.50 4.93 4.39
N ARG A 251 -22.12 4.53 3.16
CA ARG A 251 -23.07 4.11 2.11
C ARG A 251 -23.88 2.89 2.54
N LYS A 252 -23.22 1.87 3.12
CA LYS A 252 -23.91 0.68 3.64
C LYS A 252 -24.91 1.04 4.72
N ALA A 253 -24.54 1.90 5.68
CA ALA A 253 -25.43 2.35 6.75
C ALA A 253 -26.62 3.17 6.22
N LEU A 254 -26.44 3.89 5.11
CA LEU A 254 -27.49 4.62 4.37
C LEU A 254 -28.35 3.72 3.46
N GLY A 255 -28.04 2.43 3.33
CA GLY A 255 -28.74 1.53 2.41
C GLY A 255 -28.46 1.80 0.92
N ILE A 256 -27.34 2.45 0.60
CA ILE A 256 -26.96 2.78 -0.77
C ILE A 256 -26.05 1.67 -1.31
N ALA A 257 -26.48 1.01 -2.39
CA ALA A 257 -25.65 0.05 -3.10
C ALA A 257 -24.38 0.74 -3.64
N VAL A 258 -23.24 0.08 -3.44
CA VAL A 258 -21.89 0.61 -3.75
C VAL A 258 -21.32 -0.09 -4.97
#